data_AF-A0A8J5CJJ1-F1
#
_entry.id   AF-A0A8J5CJJ1-F1
#
_cell.length_a   1.000
_cell.length_b   1.000
_cell.length_c   1.000
_cell.angle_alpha   90.00
_cell.angle_beta   90.00
_cell.angle_gamma   90.00
#
_symmetry.space_group_name_H-M   'P 1'
#
loop_
_entity.id
_entity.type
_entity.pdbx_description
1 polymer ?
#
loop_
_entity_poly.entity_id
_entity_poly.type
_entity_poly.pdbx_seq_one_letter_code
_entity_poly.pdbx_strand_id
1 'polypeptide(L)'
;MGGLECLREVTEAFNNFMNHPYMTVTVNCKQFQLLERFTVIIYNKTSNLDSVNEARRKLFSQKNRPMEKIPPTQEALLQHTLRAVYQAGIWATSDQCEQKPPTPEGFGWTLESATKTWRPVWSNCL
;
A
#
# COMPACT_ATOMS: atom_id res chain seq x y z
N MET A 1 -0.19 2.02 -24.84
CA MET A 1 0.95 1.11 -24.68
C MET A 1 1.46 1.00 -23.24
N GLY A 2 1.39 2.04 -22.38
CA GLY A 2 1.96 1.99 -21.02
C GLY A 2 1.25 1.15 -19.94
N GLY A 3 0.02 0.67 -20.16
CA GLY A 3 -0.71 -0.11 -19.14
C GLY A 3 -0.13 -1.51 -18.87
N LEU A 4 0.38 -2.19 -19.90
CA LEU A 4 0.99 -3.52 -19.77
C LEU A 4 2.38 -3.48 -19.14
N GLU A 5 3.10 -2.38 -19.32
CA GLU A 5 4.44 -2.18 -18.74
C GLU A 5 4.36 -1.98 -17.23
N CYS A 6 3.44 -1.13 -16.76
CA CYS A 6 3.18 -0.95 -15.33
C CYS A 6 2.80 -2.26 -14.61
N LEU A 7 2.07 -3.16 -15.29
CA LEU A 7 1.72 -4.47 -14.71
C LEU A 7 2.95 -5.37 -14.50
N ARG A 8 3.97 -5.28 -15.35
CA ARG A 8 5.22 -6.03 -15.17
C ARG A 8 6.03 -5.46 -14.01
N GLU A 9 6.21 -4.16 -13.97
CA GLU A 9 6.99 -3.49 -12.92
C GLU A 9 6.36 -3.68 -11.52
N VAL A 10 5.04 -3.59 -11.40
CA VAL A 10 4.37 -3.85 -10.11
C VAL A 10 4.48 -5.32 -9.69
N THR A 11 4.53 -6.24 -10.66
CA THR A 11 4.78 -7.66 -10.36
C THR A 11 6.16 -7.86 -9.75
N GLU A 12 7.19 -7.13 -10.22
CA GLU A 12 8.51 -7.14 -9.59
C GLU A 12 8.48 -6.61 -8.16
N ALA A 13 7.69 -5.55 -7.91
CA ALA A 13 7.49 -5.04 -6.54
C ALA A 13 6.85 -6.10 -5.63
N PHE A 14 5.81 -6.81 -6.10
CA PHE A 14 5.18 -7.90 -5.34
C PHE A 14 6.16 -9.05 -5.06
N ASN A 15 6.92 -9.48 -6.06
CA ASN A 15 7.96 -10.50 -5.87
C ASN A 15 9.02 -10.04 -4.86
N ASN A 16 9.37 -8.76 -4.86
CA ASN A 16 10.31 -8.21 -3.90
C ASN A 16 9.78 -8.33 -2.46
N PHE A 17 8.51 -8.01 -2.21
CA PHE A 17 7.90 -8.19 -0.88
C PHE A 17 7.83 -9.65 -0.45
N MET A 18 7.50 -10.57 -1.36
CA MET A 18 7.43 -11.99 -1.05
C MET A 18 8.80 -12.58 -0.67
N ASN A 19 9.86 -12.16 -1.36
CA ASN A 19 11.23 -12.62 -1.10
C ASN A 19 11.90 -11.92 0.10
N HIS A 20 11.31 -10.84 0.61
CA HIS A 20 11.80 -10.11 1.77
C HIS A 20 10.67 -9.92 2.80
N PRO A 21 10.29 -10.99 3.53
CA PRO A 21 9.24 -10.93 4.54
C PRO A 21 9.44 -9.78 5.52
N TYR A 22 8.35 -9.06 5.83
CA TYR A 22 8.35 -7.96 6.79
C TYR A 22 9.27 -6.78 6.39
N MET A 23 9.54 -6.59 5.10
CA MET A 23 10.29 -5.43 4.61
C MET A 23 9.63 -4.11 5.02
N THR A 24 10.42 -3.17 5.53
CA THR A 24 9.95 -1.81 5.78
C THR A 24 9.71 -1.06 4.48
N VAL A 25 8.55 -0.41 4.36
CA VAL A 25 8.15 0.38 3.18
C VAL A 25 8.03 1.84 3.57
N THR A 26 8.56 2.73 2.72
CA THR A 26 8.42 4.19 2.88
C THR A 26 7.94 4.80 1.58
N VAL A 27 7.40 6.03 1.63
CA VAL A 27 6.91 6.72 0.42
C VAL A 27 7.98 6.92 -0.66
N ASN A 28 9.25 6.93 -0.27
CA ASN A 28 10.37 7.19 -1.16
C ASN A 28 10.98 5.91 -1.75
N CYS A 29 10.56 4.72 -1.33
CA CYS A 29 11.12 3.48 -1.89
C CYS A 29 10.49 3.16 -3.26
N LYS A 30 11.30 2.56 -4.13
CA LYS A 30 10.90 2.21 -5.51
C LYS A 30 9.64 1.34 -5.54
N GLN A 31 9.54 0.36 -4.64
CA GLN A 31 8.41 -0.56 -4.56
C GLN A 31 7.11 0.19 -4.26
N PHE A 32 7.13 1.16 -3.34
CA PHE A 32 5.96 1.95 -3.02
C PHE A 32 5.56 2.87 -4.18
N GLN A 33 6.51 3.51 -4.86
CA GLN A 33 6.23 4.35 -6.03
C GLN A 33 5.57 3.56 -7.17
N LEU A 34 6.01 2.32 -7.39
CA LEU A 34 5.37 1.40 -8.36
C LEU A 34 3.93 1.05 -7.95
N LEU A 35 3.68 0.80 -6.67
CA LEU A 35 2.33 0.58 -6.14
C LEU A 35 1.45 1.84 -6.23
N GLU A 36 2.02 3.02 -5.99
CA GLU A 36 1.33 4.30 -6.12
C GLU A 36 0.88 4.52 -7.57
N ARG A 37 1.79 4.34 -8.53
CA ARG A 37 1.49 4.42 -9.96
C ARG A 37 0.44 3.41 -10.39
N PHE A 38 0.59 2.16 -9.94
CA PHE A 38 -0.38 1.10 -10.21
C PHE A 38 -1.77 1.45 -9.67
N THR A 39 -1.84 2.01 -8.46
CA THR A 39 -3.10 2.47 -7.85
C THR A 39 -3.73 3.58 -8.69
N VAL A 40 -2.95 4.56 -9.19
CA VAL A 40 -3.48 5.58 -10.10
C VAL A 40 -4.12 4.96 -11.35
N ILE A 41 -3.48 3.94 -11.94
CA ILE A 41 -3.98 3.26 -13.15
C ILE A 41 -5.26 2.45 -12.86
N ILE A 42 -5.42 1.86 -11.67
CA ILE A 42 -6.66 1.20 -11.25
C ILE A 42 -7.85 2.17 -11.32
N TYR A 43 -7.68 3.39 -10.81
CA TYR A 43 -8.75 4.39 -10.76
C TYR A 43 -8.91 5.19 -12.06
N ASN A 44 -7.84 5.33 -12.84
CA ASN A 44 -7.86 6.02 -14.12
C ASN A 44 -6.78 5.46 -15.08
N LYS A 45 -7.18 4.48 -15.89
CA LYS A 45 -6.28 3.74 -16.82
C LYS A 45 -5.55 4.61 -17.83
N THR A 46 -6.07 5.79 -18.15
CA THR A 46 -5.47 6.73 -19.11
C THR A 46 -4.67 7.83 -18.42
N SER A 47 -4.55 7.80 -17.08
CA SER A 47 -3.78 8.78 -16.32
C SER A 47 -2.29 8.64 -16.58
N ASN A 48 -1.62 9.77 -16.79
CA ASN A 48 -0.17 9.89 -16.82
C ASN A 48 0.41 10.36 -15.48
N LEU A 49 -0.40 10.48 -14.43
CA LEU A 49 0.04 10.92 -13.10
C LEU A 49 0.65 9.77 -12.31
N ASP A 50 1.74 10.02 -11.60
CA ASP A 50 2.39 9.01 -10.77
C ASP A 50 1.90 9.01 -9.33
N SER A 51 1.39 10.14 -8.83
CA SER A 51 0.90 10.27 -7.47
C SER A 51 -0.60 10.02 -7.32
N VAL A 52 -0.98 9.24 -6.31
CA VAL A 52 -2.39 9.07 -5.93
C VAL A 52 -3.01 10.36 -5.41
N ASN A 53 -2.22 11.26 -4.80
CA ASN A 53 -2.72 12.55 -4.33
C ASN A 53 -3.08 13.48 -5.50
N GLU A 54 -2.25 13.52 -6.54
CA GLU A 54 -2.55 14.28 -7.75
C GLU A 54 -3.73 13.70 -8.52
N ALA A 55 -3.78 12.38 -8.65
CA ALA A 55 -4.91 11.68 -9.25
C ALA A 55 -6.19 11.94 -8.45
N ARG A 56 -6.14 11.85 -7.12
CA ARG A 56 -7.24 12.17 -6.21
C ARG A 56 -7.73 13.59 -6.43
N ARG A 57 -6.84 14.59 -6.42
CA ARG A 57 -7.16 16.00 -6.70
C ARG A 57 -7.87 16.16 -8.04
N LYS A 58 -7.28 15.61 -9.12
CA LYS A 58 -7.84 15.72 -10.48
C LYS A 58 -9.22 15.07 -10.59
N LEU A 59 -9.40 13.89 -10.00
CA LEU A 59 -10.67 13.16 -10.07
C LEU A 59 -11.74 13.78 -9.17
N PHE A 60 -11.37 14.33 -8.02
CA PHE A 60 -12.28 15.05 -7.13
C PHE A 60 -12.84 16.32 -7.79
N SER A 61 -12.04 17.02 -8.60
CA SER A 61 -12.50 18.20 -9.36
C SER A 61 -13.45 17.88 -10.52
N GLN A 62 -13.67 16.61 -10.88
CA GLN A 62 -14.63 16.22 -11.91
C GLN A 62 -16.03 16.08 -11.30
N LYS A 63 -17.04 16.75 -11.89
CA LYS A 63 -18.43 16.72 -11.38
C LYS A 63 -18.95 15.28 -11.24
N ASN A 64 -19.69 15.03 -10.15
CA ASN A 64 -20.45 13.80 -9.89
C ASN A 64 -19.64 12.49 -9.80
N ARG A 65 -18.35 12.53 -9.46
CA ARG A 65 -17.65 11.29 -9.08
C ARG A 65 -17.95 10.91 -7.63
N PRO A 66 -18.48 9.71 -7.37
CA PRO A 66 -18.64 9.24 -5.99
C PRO A 66 -17.27 9.01 -5.36
N MET A 67 -17.18 9.13 -4.02
CA MET A 67 -15.93 9.03 -3.26
C MET A 67 -15.18 7.72 -3.53
N GLU A 68 -15.91 6.62 -3.73
CA GLU A 68 -15.38 5.29 -4.05
C GLU A 68 -14.66 5.22 -5.42
N LYS A 69 -14.90 6.18 -6.31
CA LYS A 69 -14.25 6.28 -7.64
C LYS A 69 -13.04 7.22 -7.62
N ILE A 70 -12.55 7.56 -6.45
CA ILE A 70 -11.39 8.41 -6.21
C ILE A 70 -10.33 7.57 -5.50
N PRO A 71 -9.05 7.61 -5.92
CA PRO A 71 -7.99 6.85 -5.27
C PRO A 71 -7.80 7.27 -3.81
N PRO A 72 -7.24 6.39 -2.96
CA PRO A 72 -6.91 6.75 -1.57
C PRO A 72 -5.92 7.92 -1.51
N THR A 73 -5.73 8.49 -0.33
CA THR A 73 -4.57 9.38 -0.08
C THR A 73 -3.28 8.56 -0.07
N GLN A 74 -2.13 9.19 -0.33
CA GLN A 74 -0.83 8.51 -0.30
C GLN A 74 -0.55 7.88 1.07
N GLU A 75 -0.94 8.55 2.16
CA GLU A 75 -0.81 8.00 3.51
C GLU A 75 -1.67 6.75 3.72
N ALA A 76 -2.95 6.78 3.31
CA ALA A 76 -3.81 5.61 3.43
C ALA A 76 -3.29 4.44 2.59
N LEU A 77 -2.73 4.72 1.41
CA LEU A 77 -2.06 3.72 0.58
C LEU A 77 -0.80 3.16 1.25
N LEU A 78 0.02 3.99 1.88
CA LEU A 78 1.20 3.55 2.64
C LEU A 78 0.81 2.63 3.78
N GLN A 79 -0.16 3.04 4.60
CA GLN A 79 -0.63 2.24 5.73
C GLN A 79 -1.22 0.91 5.26
N HIS A 80 -1.95 0.90 4.14
CA HIS A 80 -2.45 -0.34 3.55
C HIS A 80 -1.32 -1.22 3.04
N THR A 81 -0.31 -0.64 2.38
CA THR A 81 0.85 -1.38 1.87
C THR A 81 1.62 -2.04 3.01
N LEU A 82 1.88 -1.31 4.10
CA LEU A 82 2.57 -1.85 5.28
C LEU A 82 1.84 -3.07 5.86
N ARG A 83 0.51 -2.99 5.99
CA ARG A 83 -0.31 -4.13 6.46
C ARG A 83 -0.25 -5.31 5.49
N ALA A 84 -0.35 -5.05 4.19
CA ALA A 84 -0.30 -6.08 3.16
C ALA A 84 1.07 -6.79 3.15
N VAL A 85 2.17 -6.04 3.30
CA VAL A 85 3.53 -6.61 3.39
C VAL A 85 3.70 -7.47 4.64
N TYR A 86 3.16 -7.04 5.78
CA TYR A 86 3.20 -7.85 7.00
C TYR A 86 2.42 -9.17 6.84
N GLN A 87 1.21 -9.10 6.29
CA GLN A 87 0.40 -10.28 5.98
C GLN A 87 1.13 -11.20 4.98
N ALA A 88 1.69 -10.65 3.91
CA ALA A 88 2.48 -11.41 2.94
C ALA A 88 3.69 -12.09 3.59
N GLY A 89 4.36 -11.44 4.55
CA GLY A 89 5.47 -12.04 5.29
C GLY A 89 5.06 -13.27 6.11
N ILE A 90 3.87 -13.25 6.72
CA ILE A 90 3.32 -14.43 7.41
C ILE A 90 3.08 -15.57 6.42
N TRP A 91 2.48 -15.27 5.27
CA TRP A 91 2.23 -16.29 4.24
C TRP A 91 3.51 -16.84 3.62
N ALA A 92 4.49 -15.97 3.35
CA ALA A 92 5.77 -16.33 2.76
C ALA A 92 6.63 -17.23 3.67
N THR A 93 6.32 -17.28 4.96
CA THR A 93 7.04 -18.11 5.95
C THR A 93 6.16 -19.22 6.53
N SER A 94 5.01 -19.52 5.89
CA SER A 94 4.00 -20.46 6.40
C SER A 94 4.44 -21.93 6.43
N ASP A 95 5.54 -22.25 5.76
CA ASP A 95 6.22 -23.55 5.77
C ASP A 95 7.04 -23.80 7.05
N GLN A 96 7.34 -22.76 7.82
CA GLN A 96 8.11 -22.86 9.05
C GLN A 96 7.23 -23.38 10.19
N CYS A 97 7.61 -24.51 10.81
CA CYS A 97 6.87 -25.11 11.91
C CYS A 97 6.67 -24.19 13.13
N GLU A 98 7.60 -23.26 13.38
CA GLU A 98 7.52 -22.28 14.45
C GLU A 98 7.81 -20.88 13.89
N GLN A 99 6.77 -20.20 13.42
CA GLN A 99 6.89 -18.83 12.93
C GLN A 99 7.12 -17.86 14.11
N LYS A 100 8.06 -16.93 13.94
CA LYS A 100 8.31 -15.82 14.88
C LYS A 100 8.13 -14.49 14.15
N PRO A 101 6.90 -14.11 13.79
CA PRO A 101 6.67 -12.84 13.12
C PRO A 101 7.10 -11.67 14.03
N PRO A 102 7.61 -10.56 13.45
CA PRO A 102 7.87 -9.36 14.22
C PRO A 102 6.58 -8.78 14.79
N THR A 103 6.70 -7.84 15.72
CA THR A 103 5.53 -7.07 16.18
C THR A 103 4.82 -6.39 14.98
N PRO A 104 3.47 -6.35 14.95
CA PRO A 104 2.74 -5.62 13.92
C PRO A 104 2.85 -4.10 14.07
N GLU A 105 3.37 -3.60 15.19
CA GLU A 105 3.66 -2.17 15.38
C GLU A 105 4.60 -1.65 14.29
N GLY A 106 4.22 -0.53 13.66
CA GLY A 106 4.96 0.01 12.52
C GLY A 106 4.60 -0.60 11.16
N PHE A 107 3.87 -1.71 11.12
CA PHE A 107 3.29 -2.28 9.89
C PHE A 107 1.84 -1.80 9.65
N GLY A 108 1.59 -0.53 9.97
CA GLY A 108 0.26 0.07 9.91
C GLY A 108 -0.71 -0.38 10.99
N TRP A 109 -0.16 -0.87 12.11
CA TRP A 109 -0.86 -1.11 13.37
C TRP A 109 -0.15 -0.35 14.50
N THR A 110 -0.92 -0.02 15.55
CA THR A 110 -0.44 0.52 16.82
C THR A 110 -1.12 -0.21 17.97
N LEU A 111 -0.41 -0.35 19.10
CA LEU A 111 -0.97 -1.00 20.29
C LEU A 111 -1.71 0.02 21.15
N GLU A 112 -3.01 -0.18 21.33
CA GLU A 112 -3.80 0.64 22.26
C GLU A 112 -3.51 0.23 23.70
N SER A 113 -2.70 1.02 24.42
CA SER A 113 -2.18 0.67 25.76
C SER A 113 -3.27 0.32 26.79
N ALA A 114 -4.43 0.98 26.72
CA ALA A 114 -5.52 0.76 27.67
C ALA A 114 -6.21 -0.60 27.49
N THR A 115 -6.44 -1.01 26.24
CA THR A 115 -7.16 -2.24 25.91
C THR A 115 -6.23 -3.40 25.60
N LYS A 116 -4.94 -3.12 25.39
CA LYS A 116 -3.93 -4.06 24.86
C LYS A 116 -4.37 -4.68 23.53
N THR A 117 -5.08 -3.92 22.70
CA THR A 117 -5.53 -4.37 21.38
C THR A 117 -4.80 -3.66 20.26
N TRP A 118 -4.57 -4.38 19.15
CA TRP A 118 -4.00 -3.80 17.94
C TRP A 118 -5.07 -3.01 17.19
N ARG A 119 -4.76 -1.74 16.89
CA ARG A 119 -5.62 -0.86 16.09
C ARG A 119 -4.93 -0.51 14.78
N PRO A 120 -5.66 -0.52 13.65
CA PRO A 120 -5.08 -0.10 12.39
C PRO A 120 -4.81 1.41 12.42
N VAL A 121 -3.66 1.81 11.90
CA VAL A 121 -3.36 3.23 11.63
C VAL A 121 -3.99 3.59 10.29
N TRP A 122 -4.98 4.48 10.30
CA TRP A 122 -5.74 4.87 9.10
C TRP A 122 -5.03 5.96 8.29
N SER A 123 -4.58 7.00 8.99
CA SER A 123 -3.78 8.13 8.50
C SER A 123 -3.00 8.69 9.68
N ASN A 124 -1.82 9.26 9.44
CA ASN A 124 -1.12 9.97 10.50
C ASN A 124 -1.84 11.31 10.68
N CYS A 125 -2.77 11.39 11.63
CA CYS A 125 -3.29 12.68 12.05
C CYS A 125 -2.12 13.47 12.64
N LEU A 126 -1.68 14.52 11.94
CA LEU A 126 -0.83 15.57 12.49
C LEU A 126 -1.57 16.32 13.60
#